data_AF-A0A938B886-F1
#
_entry.id   AF-A0A938B886-F1
#
_cell.length_a   1.000
_cell.length_b   1.000
_cell.length_c   1.000
_cell.angle_alpha   90.00
_cell.angle_beta   90.00
_cell.angle_gamma   90.00
#
_symmetry.space_group_name_H-M   'P 1'
#
loop_
_entity.id
_entity.type
_entity.pdbx_description
1 polymer ?
#
loop_
_entity_poly.entity_id
_entity_poly.type
_entity_poly.pdbx_seq_one_letter_code
_entity_poly.pdbx_strand_id
1 'polypeptide(L)'
;MEKERLLSTEYREAIADIVEKILAEKAKQEPIDYIDWYRNTLPGRIIMIEENMVTKDDIAVIKNEIEVIKYRLQGMATKDDIKNMATKDDIENIVAKYNLENMATKDDIRNMATKDDIRNMATKDDIKNMATKDDIEFLKDSINSLKYWLSFAVAIIFFGLPFVIGLVMKLFGK
;
A
#
# COMPACT_ATOMS: atom_id res chain seq x y z
N MET A 1 -2.25 22.34 59.65
CA MET A 1 -3.23 23.43 59.57
C MET A 1 -3.25 24.29 60.84
N GLU A 2 -3.60 23.76 62.02
CA GLU A 2 -3.65 24.54 63.29
C GLU A 2 -2.33 25.25 63.64
N LYS A 3 -1.19 24.52 63.59
CA LYS A 3 0.14 25.05 63.96
C LYS A 3 0.66 26.14 63.01
N GLU A 4 0.43 26.01 61.70
CA GLU A 4 0.84 27.04 60.73
C GLU A 4 0.00 28.30 60.83
N ARG A 5 -1.28 28.15 61.19
CA ARG A 5 -2.19 29.26 61.43
C ARG A 5 -1.81 30.03 62.70
N LEU A 6 -1.48 29.33 63.79
CA LEU A 6 -0.95 29.90 65.04
C LEU A 6 0.36 30.66 64.82
N LEU A 7 1.30 30.09 64.06
CA LEU A 7 2.56 30.76 63.69
C LEU A 7 2.31 32.05 62.89
N SER A 8 1.29 32.09 62.03
CA SER A 8 0.94 33.31 61.29
C SER A 8 0.33 34.39 62.19
N THR A 9 -0.45 33.99 63.20
CA THR A 9 -1.08 34.91 64.16
C THR A 9 -0.04 35.47 65.12
N GLU A 10 0.83 34.63 65.70
CA GLU A 10 1.95 35.07 66.53
C GLU A 10 2.89 36.00 65.75
N TYR A 11 3.16 35.72 64.46
CA TYR A 11 4.02 36.57 63.64
C TYR A 11 3.35 37.92 63.32
N ARG A 12 2.03 37.94 63.09
CA ARG A 12 1.25 39.17 62.91
C ARG A 12 1.23 40.01 64.19
N GLU A 13 1.02 39.39 65.35
CA GLU A 13 1.06 40.06 66.65
C GLU A 13 2.46 40.58 66.97
N ALA A 14 3.51 39.82 66.68
CA ALA A 14 4.89 40.26 66.85
C ALA A 14 5.24 41.45 65.96
N ILE A 15 4.78 41.47 64.71
CA ILE A 15 4.95 42.63 63.82
C ILE A 15 4.18 43.84 64.37
N ALA A 16 2.95 43.66 64.83
CA ALA A 16 2.16 44.75 65.40
C ALA A 16 2.84 45.38 66.64
N ASP A 17 3.38 44.55 67.53
CA ASP A 17 4.14 44.99 68.72
C ASP A 17 5.45 45.69 68.33
N ILE A 18 6.19 45.18 67.35
CA ILE A 18 7.41 45.83 66.84
C ILE A 18 7.07 47.19 66.20
N VAL A 19 5.99 47.26 65.42
CA VAL A 19 5.52 48.51 64.80
C VAL A 19 5.12 49.50 65.90
N GLU A 20 4.35 49.09 66.91
CA GLU A 20 4.01 49.97 68.03
C GLU A 20 5.25 50.51 68.76
N LYS A 21 6.23 49.65 69.06
CA LYS A 21 7.48 50.05 69.71
C LYS A 21 8.29 51.02 68.86
N ILE A 22 8.41 50.77 67.56
CA ILE A 22 9.10 51.68 66.63
C ILE A 22 8.37 53.04 66.55
N LEU A 23 7.04 53.03 66.51
CA LEU A 23 6.23 54.25 66.50
C LEU A 23 6.37 55.03 67.82
N ALA A 24 6.38 54.34 68.97
CA ALA A 24 6.56 54.95 70.28
C ALA A 24 7.97 55.55 70.46
N GLU A 25 9.00 54.91 69.92
CA GLU A 25 10.38 55.40 69.99
C GLU A 25 10.61 56.59 69.05
N LYS A 26 10.06 56.53 67.82
CA LYS A 26 10.09 57.67 66.88
C LYS A 26 9.31 58.89 67.40
N ALA A 27 8.30 58.71 68.26
CA ALA A 27 7.50 59.79 68.87
C ALA A 27 8.27 60.72 69.77
N LYS A 28 9.44 60.27 70.20
CA LYS A 28 10.35 61.05 71.03
C LYS A 28 11.33 61.89 70.19
N GLN A 29 11.47 61.62 68.88
CA GLN A 29 12.49 62.19 68.01
C GLN A 29 11.95 62.99 66.82
N GLU A 30 10.73 62.74 66.37
CA GLU A 30 10.15 63.35 65.16
C GLU A 30 8.79 64.06 65.49
N PRO A 31 8.40 65.11 64.76
CA PRO A 31 7.15 65.84 65.01
C PRO A 31 5.91 64.92 64.95
N ILE A 32 4.94 65.17 65.84
CA ILE A 32 3.73 64.34 66.09
C ILE A 32 3.01 63.89 64.80
N ASP A 33 2.98 64.75 63.77
CA ASP A 33 2.35 64.46 62.46
C ASP A 33 2.93 63.21 61.75
N TYR A 34 4.22 62.94 61.90
CA TYR A 34 4.85 61.82 61.17
C TYR A 34 4.41 60.46 61.71
N ILE A 35 3.99 60.40 62.96
CA ILE A 35 3.64 59.15 63.65
C ILE A 35 2.17 58.85 63.55
N ASP A 36 1.34 59.90 63.58
CA ASP A 36 -0.05 59.76 63.17
C ASP A 36 -0.15 59.36 61.70
N TRP A 37 0.75 59.83 60.82
CA TRP A 37 0.80 59.32 59.44
C TRP A 37 1.07 57.82 59.38
N TYR A 38 2.09 57.31 60.08
CA TYR A 38 2.37 55.87 60.07
C TYR A 38 1.24 55.06 60.73
N ARG A 39 0.70 55.51 61.88
CA ARG A 39 -0.40 54.85 62.60
C ARG A 39 -1.64 54.73 61.73
N ASN A 40 -1.96 55.76 60.94
CA ASN A 40 -3.18 55.81 60.14
C ASN A 40 -3.01 55.27 58.72
N THR A 41 -1.79 55.33 58.15
CA THR A 41 -1.54 55.00 56.73
C THR A 41 -0.91 53.62 56.52
N LEU A 42 -0.01 53.17 57.42
CA LEU A 42 0.63 51.85 57.27
C LEU A 42 -0.36 50.68 57.23
N PRO A 43 -1.39 50.61 58.11
CA PRO A 43 -2.30 49.48 58.11
C PRO A 43 -3.01 49.31 56.76
N GLY A 44 -3.44 50.42 56.15
CA GLY A 44 -4.06 50.39 54.81
C GLY A 44 -3.09 49.94 53.72
N ARG A 45 -1.81 50.34 53.79
CA ARG A 45 -0.79 49.87 52.84
C ARG A 45 -0.45 48.39 53.03
N ILE A 46 -0.44 47.90 54.28
CA ILE A 46 -0.22 46.48 54.59
C ILE A 46 -1.38 45.64 54.08
N ILE A 47 -2.63 46.07 54.30
CA ILE A 47 -3.82 45.37 53.76
C ILE A 47 -3.76 45.31 52.23
N MET A 48 -3.46 46.44 51.56
CA MET A 48 -3.30 46.43 50.10
C MET A 48 -2.19 45.50 49.63
N ILE A 49 -1.12 45.32 50.41
CA ILE A 49 -0.06 44.36 50.07
C ILE A 49 -0.54 42.92 50.31
N GLU A 50 -1.20 42.64 51.43
CA GLU A 50 -1.75 41.30 51.75
C GLU A 50 -2.80 40.84 50.73
N GLU A 51 -3.63 41.76 50.23
CA GLU A 51 -4.68 41.45 49.23
C GLU A 51 -4.12 41.21 47.83
N ASN A 52 -2.96 41.79 47.49
CA ASN A 52 -2.38 41.71 46.15
C ASN A 52 -1.14 40.82 46.05
N MET A 53 -0.63 40.32 47.18
CA MET A 53 0.51 39.41 47.18
C MET A 53 0.10 38.00 46.80
N VAL A 54 0.98 37.32 46.05
CA VAL A 54 0.83 35.90 45.74
C VAL A 54 1.06 35.10 47.02
N THR A 55 0.16 34.15 47.29
CA THR A 55 0.25 33.29 48.48
C THR A 55 1.10 32.06 48.22
N LYS A 56 1.46 31.34 49.30
CA LYS A 56 2.14 30.04 49.18
C LYS A 56 1.28 29.01 48.46
N ASP A 57 -0.04 29.09 48.60
CA ASP A 57 -0.98 28.16 47.98
C ASP A 57 -1.05 28.39 46.46
N ASP A 58 -1.07 29.65 46.02
CA ASP A 58 -0.99 30.00 44.58
C ASP A 58 0.29 29.43 43.94
N ILE A 59 1.42 29.56 44.64
CA ILE A 59 2.70 29.00 44.18
C ILE A 59 2.64 27.46 44.13
N ALA A 60 1.95 26.81 45.07
CA ALA A 60 1.81 25.36 45.09
C ALA A 60 0.97 24.86 43.90
N VAL A 61 -0.12 25.55 43.56
CA VAL A 61 -0.94 25.26 42.38
C VAL A 61 -0.11 25.39 41.10
N ILE A 62 0.62 26.50 40.94
CA ILE A 62 1.46 26.73 39.76
C ILE A 62 2.53 25.64 39.61
N LYS A 63 3.17 25.21 40.71
CA LYS A 63 4.16 24.12 40.68
C LYS A 63 3.54 22.81 40.20
N ASN A 64 2.35 22.47 40.69
CA ASN A 64 1.65 21.26 40.27
C ASN A 64 1.27 21.32 38.78
N GLU A 65 0.76 22.46 38.30
CA GLU A 65 0.45 22.65 36.88
C GLU A 65 1.70 22.51 36.00
N ILE A 66 2.83 23.07 36.42
CA ILE A 66 4.12 22.92 35.72
C ILE A 66 4.54 21.45 35.66
N GLU A 67 4.35 20.69 36.74
CA GLU A 67 4.68 19.27 36.79
C GLU A 67 3.78 18.43 35.87
N VAL A 68 2.47 18.73 35.83
CA VAL A 68 1.53 18.12 34.88
C VAL A 68 1.91 18.44 33.43
N ILE A 69 2.29 19.69 33.12
CA ILE A 69 2.75 20.09 31.78
C ILE A 69 4.01 19.31 31.41
N LYS A 70 4.98 19.20 32.33
CA LYS A 70 6.22 18.45 32.11
C LYS A 70 5.94 16.98 31.81
N TYR A 71 5.00 16.36 32.53
CA TYR A 71 4.57 14.99 32.26
C TYR A 71 3.92 14.85 30.86
N ARG A 72 3.04 15.78 30.48
CA ARG A 72 2.40 15.78 29.16
C ARG A 72 3.42 15.93 28.01
N LEU A 73 4.43 16.76 28.20
CA LEU A 73 5.49 16.97 27.21
C LEU A 73 6.38 15.72 27.01
N GLN A 74 6.56 14.88 28.04
CA GLN A 74 7.33 13.63 27.91
C GLN A 74 6.66 12.60 26.97
N GLY A 75 5.34 12.66 26.80
CA GLY A 75 4.60 11.78 25.89
C GLY A 75 4.51 12.27 24.45
N MET A 76 5.08 13.44 24.14
CA MET A 76 5.07 13.97 22.78
C MET A 76 6.15 13.30 21.92
N ALA A 77 5.78 12.98 20.68
CA ALA A 77 6.73 12.47 19.70
C ALA A 77 7.87 13.49 19.47
N THR A 78 9.09 12.96 19.46
CA THR A 78 10.30 13.72 19.20
C THR A 78 10.59 13.76 17.69
N LYS A 79 11.56 14.59 17.30
CA LYS A 79 12.03 14.63 15.90
C LYS A 79 12.60 13.28 15.45
N ASP A 80 13.21 12.52 16.37
CA ASP A 80 13.78 11.21 16.07
C ASP A 80 12.68 10.15 15.86
N ASP A 81 11.57 10.24 16.59
CA ASP A 81 10.40 9.37 16.37
C ASP A 81 9.82 9.56 14.97
N ILE A 82 9.75 10.82 14.50
CA ILE A 82 9.26 11.16 13.16
C ILE A 82 10.23 10.68 12.07
N LYS A 83 11.53 10.71 12.32
CA LYS A 83 12.56 10.30 11.35
C LYS A 83 12.45 8.82 10.96
N ASN A 84 11.94 7.98 11.85
CA ASN A 84 11.77 6.54 11.62
C ASN A 84 10.39 6.18 11.05
N MET A 85 9.51 7.16 10.84
CA MET A 85 8.22 6.91 10.18
C MET A 85 8.42 6.78 8.67
N ALA A 86 7.65 5.88 8.06
CA ALA A 86 7.62 5.74 6.61
C ALA A 86 7.30 7.09 5.96
N THR A 87 8.17 7.50 5.05
CA THR A 87 8.06 8.75 4.31
C THR A 87 7.24 8.56 3.04
N LYS A 88 6.88 9.67 2.40
CA LYS A 88 6.26 9.64 1.08
C LYS A 88 7.14 8.91 0.06
N ASP A 89 8.45 9.09 0.14
CA ASP A 89 9.43 8.46 -0.75
C ASP A 89 9.45 6.93 -0.58
N ASP A 90 9.24 6.42 0.65
CA ASP A 90 9.13 4.98 0.91
C ASP A 90 7.90 4.37 0.21
N ILE A 91 6.79 5.11 0.16
CA ILE A 91 5.56 4.69 -0.54
C ILE A 91 5.79 4.70 -2.07
N GLU A 92 6.41 5.76 -2.59
CA GLU A 92 6.75 5.86 -4.02
C GLU A 92 7.68 4.72 -4.47
N ASN A 93 8.65 4.34 -3.63
CA ASN A 93 9.54 3.21 -3.88
C ASN A 93 8.80 1.86 -3.88
N ILE A 94 7.78 1.66 -3.05
CA ILE A 94 6.96 0.43 -3.08
C ILE A 94 6.19 0.33 -4.40
N VAL A 95 5.61 1.43 -4.87
CA VAL A 95 4.87 1.49 -6.14
C VAL A 95 5.81 1.23 -7.32
N ALA A 96 7.02 1.78 -7.29
CA ALA A 96 8.03 1.54 -8.32
C ALA A 96 8.57 0.09 -8.30
N LYS A 97 8.79 -0.50 -7.11
CA LYS A 97 9.34 -1.86 -6.98
C LYS A 97 8.35 -2.95 -7.39
N TYR A 98 7.05 -2.72 -7.22
CA TYR A 98 6.03 -3.49 -7.90
C TYR A 98 5.97 -3.02 -9.37
N ASN A 99 6.98 -3.46 -10.14
CA ASN A 99 7.06 -3.33 -11.59
C ASN A 99 5.77 -3.89 -12.24
N LEU A 100 4.74 -3.04 -12.33
CA LEU A 100 3.57 -3.24 -13.16
C LEU A 100 3.95 -3.37 -14.65
N GLU A 101 5.18 -2.97 -15.01
CA GLU A 101 5.75 -3.11 -16.35
C GLU A 101 5.85 -4.57 -16.83
N ASN A 102 5.94 -5.55 -15.93
CA ASN A 102 5.99 -6.97 -16.31
C ASN A 102 4.65 -7.70 -16.18
N MET A 103 3.55 -6.99 -15.88
CA MET A 103 2.22 -7.59 -15.90
C MET A 103 1.68 -7.56 -17.32
N ALA A 104 1.20 -8.71 -17.81
CA ALA A 104 0.50 -8.78 -19.08
C ALA A 104 -0.65 -7.78 -19.09
N THR A 105 -0.65 -6.91 -20.10
CA THR A 105 -1.68 -5.90 -20.29
C THR A 105 -2.92 -6.50 -20.93
N LYS A 106 -4.03 -5.75 -20.92
CA LYS A 106 -5.25 -6.16 -21.63
C LYS A 106 -5.02 -6.33 -23.14
N ASP A 107 -4.08 -5.59 -23.71
CA ASP A 107 -3.76 -5.68 -25.14
C ASP A 107 -2.90 -6.92 -25.44
N ASP A 108 -2.00 -7.32 -24.53
CA ASP A 108 -1.28 -8.60 -24.65
C ASP A 108 -2.24 -9.80 -24.68
N ILE A 109 -3.28 -9.76 -23.85
CA ILE A 109 -4.31 -10.81 -23.79
C ILE A 109 -5.19 -10.82 -25.05
N ARG A 110 -5.50 -9.65 -25.62
CA ARG A 110 -6.32 -9.54 -26.85
C ARG A 110 -5.68 -10.20 -28.06
N ASN A 111 -4.34 -10.22 -28.12
CA ASN A 111 -3.60 -10.79 -29.24
C ASN A 111 -3.35 -12.31 -29.09
N MET A 112 -3.80 -12.92 -27.99
CA MET A 112 -3.71 -14.37 -27.81
C MET A 112 -4.83 -15.08 -28.57
N ALA A 113 -4.49 -16.18 -29.26
CA ALA A 113 -5.48 -17.06 -29.86
C ALA A 113 -6.46 -17.57 -28.80
N THR A 114 -7.75 -17.41 -29.09
CA THR A 114 -8.84 -17.80 -28.20
C THR A 114 -9.24 -19.26 -28.43
N LYS A 115 -10.05 -19.79 -27.50
CA LYS A 115 -10.63 -21.13 -27.66
C LYS A 115 -11.54 -21.24 -28.89
N ASP A 116 -12.13 -20.14 -29.32
CA ASP A 116 -12.99 -20.12 -30.50
C ASP A 116 -12.17 -20.15 -31.79
N ASP A 117 -10.99 -19.52 -31.82
CA ASP A 117 -10.07 -19.55 -32.97
C ASP A 117 -9.59 -20.96 -33.29
N ILE A 118 -9.38 -21.79 -32.27
CA ILE A 118 -8.92 -23.19 -32.43
C ILE A 118 -10.06 -24.19 -32.61
N ARG A 119 -11.31 -23.80 -32.38
CA ARG A 119 -12.46 -24.73 -32.33
C ARG A 119 -12.72 -25.43 -33.66
N ASN A 120 -12.41 -24.77 -34.78
CA ASN A 120 -12.66 -25.28 -36.13
C ASN A 120 -11.38 -25.75 -36.83
N MET A 121 -10.25 -25.85 -36.12
CA MET A 121 -9.02 -26.37 -36.70
C MET A 121 -9.11 -27.89 -36.86
N ALA A 122 -8.86 -28.38 -38.07
CA ALA A 122 -8.75 -29.81 -38.32
C ALA A 122 -7.60 -30.41 -37.49
N THR A 123 -7.88 -31.52 -36.83
CA THR A 123 -6.92 -32.25 -36.02
C THR A 123 -6.16 -33.28 -36.86
N LYS A 124 -5.07 -33.82 -36.30
CA LYS A 124 -4.31 -34.90 -36.93
C LYS A 124 -5.15 -36.17 -37.15
N ASP A 125 -6.16 -36.39 -36.31
CA ASP A 125 -7.06 -37.53 -36.44
C ASP A 125 -8.05 -37.33 -37.60
N ASP A 126 -8.51 -36.09 -37.83
CA ASP A 126 -9.43 -35.77 -38.94
C ASP A 126 -8.79 -36.05 -40.31
N ILE A 127 -7.47 -35.87 -40.43
CA ILE A 127 -6.74 -36.09 -41.68
C ILE A 127 -6.18 -37.51 -41.85
N LYS A 128 -6.25 -38.36 -40.82
CA LYS A 128 -5.58 -39.67 -40.80
C LYS A 128 -6.11 -40.64 -41.87
N ASN A 129 -7.38 -40.51 -42.23
CA ASN A 129 -8.05 -41.40 -43.19
C ASN A 129 -8.30 -40.73 -44.55
N MET A 130 -7.67 -39.58 -44.82
CA MET A 130 -7.79 -38.93 -46.12
C MET A 130 -6.94 -39.64 -47.17
N ALA A 131 -7.53 -39.91 -48.32
CA ALA A 131 -6.81 -40.45 -49.47
C ALA A 131 -5.66 -39.51 -49.88
N THR A 132 -4.51 -40.10 -50.17
CA THR A 132 -3.30 -39.39 -50.55
C THR A 132 -3.19 -39.30 -52.08
N LYS A 133 -2.24 -38.48 -52.55
CA LYS A 133 -1.94 -38.41 -53.99
C LYS A 133 -1.45 -39.76 -54.52
N ASP A 134 -0.72 -40.51 -53.71
CA ASP A 134 -0.17 -41.81 -54.06
C ASP A 134 -1.29 -42.85 -54.26
N ASP A 135 -2.33 -42.81 -53.41
CA ASP A 135 -3.52 -43.67 -53.59
C ASP A 135 -4.21 -43.40 -54.95
N ILE A 136 -4.29 -42.13 -55.35
CA ILE A 136 -4.86 -41.72 -56.64
C ILE A 136 -3.97 -42.17 -57.80
N GLU A 137 -2.65 -42.07 -57.66
CA GLU A 137 -1.69 -42.48 -58.67
C GLU A 137 -1.69 -44.00 -58.88
N PHE A 138 -1.72 -44.77 -57.78
CA PHE A 138 -1.88 -46.22 -57.82
C PHE A 138 -3.15 -46.67 -58.55
N LEU A 139 -4.28 -45.99 -58.28
CA LEU A 139 -5.53 -46.26 -58.98
C LEU A 139 -5.45 -45.92 -60.48
N LYS A 140 -4.81 -44.81 -60.84
CA LYS A 140 -4.60 -44.43 -62.25
C LYS A 140 -3.76 -45.47 -62.99
N ASP A 141 -2.68 -45.94 -62.38
CA ASP A 141 -1.81 -46.95 -62.95
C ASP A 141 -2.55 -48.28 -63.13
N SER A 142 -3.28 -48.71 -62.10
CA SER A 142 -4.11 -49.92 -62.16
C SER A 142 -5.14 -49.86 -63.30
N ILE A 143 -5.79 -48.70 -63.49
CA ILE A 143 -6.74 -48.47 -64.58
C ILE A 143 -6.05 -48.51 -65.95
N ASN A 144 -4.88 -47.89 -66.08
CA ASN A 144 -4.15 -47.88 -67.34
C ASN A 144 -3.67 -49.28 -67.72
N SER A 145 -3.12 -50.05 -66.78
CA SER A 145 -2.76 -51.45 -67.01
C SER A 145 -3.95 -52.28 -67.48
N LEU A 146 -5.13 -52.10 -66.87
CA LEU A 146 -6.35 -52.80 -67.30
C LEU A 146 -6.79 -52.39 -68.71
N LYS A 147 -6.73 -51.09 -69.04
CA LYS A 147 -7.03 -50.58 -70.39
C LYS A 147 -6.12 -51.19 -71.44
N TYR A 148 -4.82 -51.27 -71.18
CA TYR A 148 -3.86 -51.88 -72.09
C TYR A 148 -4.10 -53.38 -72.26
N TRP A 149 -4.36 -54.10 -71.17
CA TRP A 149 -4.66 -55.54 -71.22
C TRP A 149 -5.92 -55.84 -72.04
N LEU A 150 -6.99 -55.05 -71.84
CA LEU A 150 -8.22 -55.20 -72.61
C LEU A 150 -7.98 -54.91 -74.11
N SER A 151 -7.21 -53.86 -74.42
CA SER A 151 -6.87 -53.50 -75.80
C SER A 151 -6.07 -54.62 -76.49
N PHE A 152 -5.15 -55.25 -75.75
CA PHE A 152 -4.38 -56.39 -76.23
C PHE A 152 -5.25 -57.64 -76.44
N ALA A 153 -6.14 -57.97 -75.50
CA ALA A 153 -7.08 -59.08 -75.64
C ALA A 153 -8.00 -58.92 -76.85
N VAL A 154 -8.51 -57.71 -77.06
CA VAL A 154 -9.31 -57.36 -78.26
C VAL A 154 -8.47 -57.52 -79.53
N ALA A 155 -7.22 -57.05 -79.55
CA ALA A 155 -6.33 -57.21 -80.69
C ALA A 155 -6.05 -58.69 -81.03
N ILE A 156 -5.90 -59.58 -80.04
CA ILE A 156 -5.76 -61.02 -80.28
C ILE A 156 -7.01 -61.58 -80.96
N ILE A 157 -8.21 -61.19 -80.54
CA ILE A 157 -9.46 -61.67 -81.14
C ILE A 157 -9.57 -61.23 -82.59
N PHE A 158 -9.32 -59.96 -82.88
CA PHE A 158 -9.48 -59.40 -84.23
C PHE A 158 -8.33 -59.76 -85.19
N PHE A 159 -7.09 -59.81 -84.72
CA PHE A 159 -5.91 -59.98 -85.58
C PHE A 159 -5.19 -61.32 -85.36
N GLY A 160 -5.12 -61.82 -84.12
CA GLY A 160 -4.40 -63.04 -83.78
C GLY A 160 -5.13 -64.33 -84.16
N LEU A 161 -6.42 -64.45 -83.83
CA LEU A 161 -7.22 -65.65 -84.11
C LEU A 161 -7.33 -65.94 -85.62
N PRO A 162 -7.65 -64.97 -86.51
CA PRO A 162 -7.68 -65.23 -87.95
C PRO A 162 -6.34 -65.68 -88.52
N PHE A 163 -5.23 -65.15 -88.00
CA PHE A 163 -3.88 -65.55 -88.40
C PHE A 163 -3.57 -67.00 -88.00
N VAL A 164 -3.88 -67.40 -86.76
CA VAL A 164 -3.68 -68.78 -86.29
C VAL A 164 -4.58 -69.76 -87.06
N ILE A 165 -5.85 -69.39 -87.29
CA ILE A 165 -6.78 -70.20 -88.11
C ILE A 165 -6.23 -70.35 -89.53
N GLY A 166 -5.75 -69.27 -90.16
CA GLY A 166 -5.14 -69.30 -91.47
C GLY A 166 -3.89 -70.19 -91.53
N LEU A 167 -3.04 -70.18 -90.50
CA LEU A 167 -1.86 -71.04 -90.41
C LEU A 167 -2.23 -72.52 -90.27
N VAL A 168 -3.21 -72.84 -89.41
CA VAL A 168 -3.69 -74.22 -89.21
C VAL A 168 -4.32 -74.76 -90.50
N MET A 169 -5.12 -73.95 -91.20
CA MET A 169 -5.66 -74.32 -92.50
C MET A 169 -4.55 -74.61 -93.52
N LYS A 170 -3.44 -73.86 -93.50
CA LYS A 170 -2.30 -74.07 -94.40
C LYS A 170 -1.44 -75.30 -94.04
N LEU A 171 -1.43 -75.71 -92.77
CA LEU A 171 -0.65 -76.87 -92.29
C LEU A 171 -1.40 -78.21 -92.38
N PHE A 172 -2.73 -78.20 -92.22
CA PHE A 172 -3.54 -79.42 -92.16
C PHE A 172 -4.64 -79.53 -93.24
N GLY A 173 -4.86 -78.49 -94.04
CA GLY A 173 -5.73 -78.55 -95.22
C GLY A 173 -4.99 -79.08 -96.44
N LYS A 174 -5.59 -80.05 -97.14
CA LYS A 174 -5.20 -80.44 -98.51
C LYS A 174 -5.40 -79.30 -99.49
#